data_AF-A0AB36NYG7-F1
#
_entry.id   AF-A0AB36NYG7-F1
#
_cell.length_a   1.000
_cell.length_b   1.000
_cell.length_c   1.000
_cell.angle_alpha   90.00
_cell.angle_beta   90.00
_cell.angle_gamma   90.00
#
_symmetry.space_group_name_H-M   'P 1'
#
loop_
_entity.id
_entity.type
_entity.pdbx_description
1 polymer ?
#
loop_
_entity_poly.entity_id
_entity_poly.type
_entity_poly.pdbx_seq_one_letter_code
_entity_poly.pdbx_strand_id
1 'polypeptide(L)'
;MYEDVETGLYYNRFRYYNPKSGLYLSQDPIGLLGGIALYAFVHNANSWVDIFGLHGTGGAYLFELENGKRYVGKGEAPRMEQSITQRTAQAKSPVSVKSHISTGGDNELGKMVEHKIMKDEGFVKGSVPENYLNSHLSGQTAWDSNPHLQQKATDLANQLKADFDAKKAAILCH
;
A
#
# COMPACT_ATOMS: atom_id res chain seq x y z
N MET A 1 -12.59 23.90 -14.05
CA MET A 1 -11.15 24.14 -13.89
C MET A 1 -11.02 24.73 -12.51
N TYR A 2 -10.58 23.94 -11.54
CA TYR A 2 -10.35 24.40 -10.17
C TYR A 2 -8.98 23.85 -9.80
N GLU A 3 -8.04 24.78 -9.72
CA GLU A 3 -6.70 24.60 -9.20
C GLU A 3 -6.83 24.78 -7.69
N ASP A 4 -6.54 23.74 -6.91
CA ASP A 4 -6.40 23.87 -5.46
C ASP A 4 -4.96 23.47 -5.10
N VAL A 5 -4.20 24.51 -4.80
CA VAL A 5 -2.83 24.49 -4.31
C VAL A 5 -2.87 23.96 -2.87
N GLU A 6 -2.60 22.66 -2.69
CA GLU A 6 -1.74 22.15 -1.61
C GLU A 6 -1.60 20.62 -1.52
N THR A 7 -2.35 19.81 -2.29
CA THR A 7 -2.28 18.34 -2.07
C THR A 7 -2.25 17.45 -3.31
N GLY A 8 -1.96 17.96 -4.51
CA GLY A 8 -1.51 17.13 -5.66
C GLY A 8 -2.30 15.85 -5.99
N LEU A 9 -3.58 15.77 -5.61
CA LEU A 9 -4.42 14.60 -5.83
C LEU A 9 -5.29 14.83 -7.05
N TYR A 10 -4.98 14.12 -8.13
CA TYR A 10 -5.87 13.98 -9.28
C TYR A 10 -7.08 13.13 -8.87
N TYR A 11 -8.25 13.75 -8.76
CA TYR A 11 -9.53 13.05 -8.72
C TYR A 11 -9.79 12.38 -10.07
N ASN A 12 -9.94 11.05 -10.09
CA ASN A 12 -10.48 10.36 -11.26
C ASN A 12 -12.00 10.15 -11.10
N ARG A 13 -12.76 10.76 -12.00
CA ARG A 13 -14.20 11.03 -11.93
C ARG A 13 -15.01 10.08 -12.82
N PHE A 14 -14.87 8.77 -12.76
CA PHE A 14 -15.73 7.85 -13.55
C PHE A 14 -15.77 6.47 -12.85
N ARG A 15 -16.87 5.89 -12.32
CA ARG A 15 -18.33 6.08 -12.45
C ARG A 15 -19.06 5.57 -11.18
N TYR A 16 -20.27 6.05 -10.97
CA TYR A 16 -21.20 5.69 -9.89
C TYR A 16 -21.62 4.21 -9.90
N TYR A 17 -21.63 3.59 -8.72
CA TYR A 17 -22.24 2.27 -8.48
C TYR A 17 -23.70 2.47 -8.04
N ASN A 18 -24.67 1.89 -8.78
CA ASN A 18 -26.08 1.91 -8.38
C ASN A 18 -26.44 0.56 -7.72
N PRO A 19 -26.72 0.52 -6.40
CA PRO A 19 -26.79 -0.71 -5.62
C PRO A 19 -28.12 -1.49 -5.72
N LYS A 20 -29.01 -1.16 -6.67
CA LYS A 20 -30.36 -1.75 -6.74
C LYS A 20 -30.58 -2.90 -7.74
N SER A 21 -29.64 -3.19 -8.65
CA SER A 21 -29.92 -4.15 -9.74
C SER A 21 -28.84 -5.18 -10.08
N GLY A 22 -27.68 -5.20 -9.40
CA GLY A 22 -26.77 -6.36 -9.37
C GLY A 22 -26.47 -7.11 -10.67
N LEU A 23 -26.46 -6.44 -11.84
CA LEU A 23 -26.30 -7.09 -13.14
C LEU A 23 -25.36 -6.29 -14.03
N TYR A 24 -24.27 -6.92 -14.47
CA TYR A 24 -23.54 -6.54 -15.66
C TYR A 24 -24.30 -7.07 -16.88
N LEU A 25 -24.74 -6.19 -17.76
CA LEU A 25 -25.27 -6.51 -19.09
C LEU A 25 -24.13 -6.45 -20.11
N SER A 26 -23.41 -7.55 -20.28
CA SER A 26 -22.89 -7.92 -21.60
C SER A 26 -22.86 -9.43 -21.71
N GLN A 27 -23.57 -9.94 -22.70
CA GLN A 27 -23.73 -11.35 -23.01
C GLN A 27 -22.71 -11.70 -24.08
N ASP A 28 -21.74 -12.56 -23.77
CA ASP A 28 -20.93 -13.23 -24.78
C ASP A 28 -21.55 -14.60 -25.12
N PRO A 29 -21.78 -14.91 -26.41
CA PRO A 29 -22.42 -16.15 -26.82
C PRO A 29 -21.39 -17.28 -27.03
N ILE A 30 -21.88 -18.52 -26.94
CA ILE A 30 -21.21 -19.80 -27.29
C ILE A 30 -20.27 -20.30 -26.19
N GLY A 31 -20.36 -21.52 -25.63
CA GLY A 31 -21.18 -22.68 -25.91
C GLY A 31 -20.41 -23.93 -25.49
N LEU A 32 -21.01 -24.72 -24.58
CA LEU A 32 -20.87 -26.17 -24.45
C LEU A 32 -19.72 -26.77 -23.59
N LEU A 33 -20.14 -27.58 -22.61
CA LEU A 33 -19.42 -28.64 -21.85
C LEU A 33 -18.37 -28.16 -20.84
N GLY A 34 -18.43 -28.45 -19.54
CA GLY A 34 -19.27 -29.32 -18.75
C GLY A 34 -18.52 -29.67 -17.46
N GLY A 35 -19.23 -29.73 -16.33
CA GLY A 35 -18.85 -30.61 -15.22
C GLY A 35 -18.31 -29.98 -13.93
N ILE A 36 -19.19 -29.97 -12.91
CA ILE A 36 -18.96 -30.42 -11.52
C ILE A 36 -17.67 -30.02 -10.79
N ALA A 37 -17.69 -28.88 -10.08
CA ALA A 37 -17.38 -28.80 -8.63
C ALA A 37 -17.58 -27.37 -8.11
N LEU A 38 -18.57 -27.22 -7.22
CA LEU A 38 -18.78 -26.07 -6.36
C LEU A 38 -17.72 -26.07 -5.23
N TYR A 39 -17.08 -24.93 -4.99
CA TYR A 39 -16.21 -24.62 -3.84
C TYR A 39 -14.94 -25.47 -3.65
N ALA A 40 -13.93 -25.25 -4.48
CA ALA A 40 -12.54 -25.44 -4.06
C ALA A 40 -11.83 -24.08 -4.09
N PHE A 41 -11.47 -23.64 -2.89
CA PHE A 41 -10.60 -22.53 -2.57
C PHE A 41 -9.36 -22.56 -3.49
N VAL A 42 -9.30 -21.69 -4.49
CA VAL A 42 -8.07 -21.47 -5.24
C VAL A 42 -7.08 -20.89 -4.24
N HIS A 43 -6.12 -21.71 -3.82
CA HIS A 43 -4.90 -21.24 -3.20
C HIS A 43 -4.37 -20.09 -4.05
N ASN A 44 -4.50 -18.88 -3.48
CA ASN A 44 -4.09 -17.59 -4.03
C ASN A 44 -3.09 -17.70 -5.19
N ALA A 45 -3.59 -17.54 -6.40
CA ALA A 45 -2.80 -17.16 -7.57
C ALA A 45 -2.36 -15.68 -7.46
N ASN A 46 -1.64 -15.32 -6.38
CA ASN A 46 -0.97 -14.02 -6.28
C ASN A 46 0.45 -14.03 -6.88
N SER A 47 0.81 -15.09 -7.61
CA SER A 47 2.08 -15.17 -8.35
C SER A 47 1.97 -14.67 -9.80
N TRP A 48 0.87 -14.01 -10.18
CA TRP A 48 0.64 -13.58 -11.56
C TRP A 48 0.19 -12.12 -11.62
N VAL A 49 1.12 -11.19 -11.38
CA VAL A 49 1.42 -10.05 -12.28
C VAL A 49 2.83 -9.57 -11.95
N ASP A 50 3.85 -10.10 -12.63
CA ASP A 50 5.11 -9.38 -12.84
C ASP A 50 5.63 -9.73 -14.25
N ILE A 51 4.95 -9.18 -15.26
CA ILE A 51 5.32 -9.31 -16.68
C ILE A 51 5.61 -7.91 -17.29
N PHE A 52 5.51 -6.84 -16.49
CA PHE A 52 5.97 -5.50 -16.87
C PHE A 52 6.82 -4.96 -15.74
N GLY A 53 8.10 -5.30 -15.80
CA GLY A 53 9.06 -5.06 -14.73
C GLY A 53 9.31 -3.60 -14.39
N LEU A 54 10.15 -3.42 -13.37
CA LEU A 54 11.00 -2.23 -13.19
C LEU A 54 10.30 -0.85 -13.14
N HIS A 55 9.01 -0.77 -12.82
CA HIS A 55 8.40 0.50 -12.43
C HIS A 55 8.27 0.57 -10.90
N GLY A 56 9.32 1.07 -10.25
CA GLY A 56 9.25 1.59 -8.89
C GLY A 56 9.67 0.64 -7.78
N THR A 57 10.86 0.05 -7.88
CA THR A 57 11.46 -0.71 -6.79
C THR A 57 11.96 0.19 -5.65
N GLY A 58 12.19 1.48 -5.92
CA GLY A 58 12.47 2.49 -4.91
C GLY A 58 11.21 2.97 -4.19
N GLY A 59 11.38 3.53 -3.00
CA GLY A 59 10.31 4.17 -2.25
C GLY A 59 9.78 3.38 -1.05
N ALA A 60 9.15 4.12 -0.14
CA ALA A 60 8.43 3.59 1.00
C ALA A 60 7.17 4.41 1.23
N TYR A 61 6.17 3.79 1.84
CA TYR A 61 4.91 4.45 2.15
C TYR A 61 4.31 3.93 3.44
N LEU A 62 3.48 4.77 4.04
CA LEU A 62 2.70 4.51 5.24
C LEU A 62 1.29 5.02 5.02
N PHE A 63 0.29 4.21 5.36
CA PHE A 63 -1.08 4.68 5.43
C PHE A 63 -1.81 4.11 6.65
N GLU A 64 -2.82 4.85 7.10
CA GLU A 64 -3.73 4.48 8.19
C GLU A 64 -5.16 4.51 7.65
N LEU A 65 -5.92 3.49 8.01
CA LEU A 65 -7.34 3.37 7.71
C LEU A 65 -8.16 4.03 8.82
N GLU A 66 -9.40 4.40 8.51
CA GLU A 66 -10.32 4.99 9.51
C GLU A 66 -10.60 4.08 10.72
N ASN A 67 -10.43 2.76 10.56
CA ASN A 67 -10.57 1.80 11.65
C ASN A 67 -9.34 1.74 12.59
N GLY A 68 -8.38 2.65 12.42
CA GLY A 68 -7.14 2.73 13.21
C GLY A 68 -6.03 1.76 12.78
N LYS A 69 -6.28 0.90 11.77
CA LYS A 69 -5.26 -0.02 11.27
C LYS A 69 -4.28 0.67 10.35
N ARG A 70 -3.00 0.38 10.52
CA ARG A 70 -1.88 0.94 9.75
C ARG A 70 -1.26 -0.10 8.83
N TYR A 71 -0.57 0.39 7.80
CA TYR A 71 0.24 -0.44 6.93
C TYR A 71 1.49 0.30 6.49
N VAL A 72 2.65 -0.35 6.65
CA VAL A 72 3.93 0.10 6.11
C VAL A 72 4.26 -0.75 4.89
N GLY A 73 4.66 -0.13 3.78
CA GLY A 73 5.09 -0.86 2.60
C GLY A 73 6.21 -0.17 1.85
N LYS A 74 6.77 -0.90 0.90
CA LYS A 74 7.78 -0.41 -0.03
C LYS A 74 7.30 -0.32 -1.46
N GLY A 75 7.90 0.59 -2.18
CA GLY A 75 7.71 0.88 -3.59
C GLY A 75 7.14 2.27 -3.83
N GLU A 76 7.08 2.62 -5.11
CA GLU A 76 6.64 3.95 -5.54
C GLU A 76 5.12 4.16 -5.37
N ALA A 77 4.68 5.41 -5.50
CA ALA A 77 3.29 5.85 -5.42
C ALA A 77 2.26 4.94 -6.14
N PRO A 78 2.46 4.47 -7.39
CA PRO A 78 1.48 3.58 -8.03
C PRO A 78 1.29 2.26 -7.29
N ARG A 79 2.36 1.71 -6.68
CA ARG A 79 2.29 0.50 -5.87
C ARG A 79 1.60 0.75 -4.52
N MET A 80 1.80 1.93 -3.94
CA MET A 80 1.05 2.36 -2.75
C MET A 80 -0.45 2.36 -3.01
N GLU A 81 -0.91 2.96 -4.10
CA GLU A 81 -2.35 3.04 -4.42
C GLU A 81 -2.98 1.66 -4.62
N GLN A 82 -2.27 0.73 -5.27
CA GLN A 82 -2.70 -0.67 -5.37
C GLN A 82 -2.82 -1.33 -4.00
N SER A 83 -1.85 -1.09 -3.11
CA SER A 83 -1.87 -1.61 -1.74
C SER A 83 -3.04 -1.04 -0.94
N ILE A 84 -3.27 0.28 -1.01
CA ILE A 84 -4.40 0.94 -0.36
C ILE A 84 -5.71 0.31 -0.85
N THR A 85 -5.89 0.14 -2.16
CA THR A 85 -7.11 -0.47 -2.73
C THR A 85 -7.33 -1.88 -2.19
N GLN A 86 -6.29 -2.70 -2.15
CA GLN A 86 -6.39 -4.07 -1.63
C GLN A 86 -6.71 -4.10 -0.12
N ARG A 87 -6.05 -3.26 0.68
CA ARG A 87 -6.18 -3.24 2.15
C ARG A 87 -7.47 -2.59 2.61
N THR A 88 -7.92 -1.52 1.95
CA THR A 88 -9.22 -0.90 2.20
C THR A 88 -10.36 -1.86 1.90
N ALA A 89 -10.28 -2.61 0.79
CA ALA A 89 -11.25 -3.67 0.48
C ALA A 89 -11.22 -4.80 1.51
N GLN A 90 -10.03 -5.25 1.92
CA GLN A 90 -9.86 -6.31 2.93
C GLN A 90 -10.40 -5.89 4.30
N ALA A 91 -10.10 -4.66 4.73
CA ALA A 91 -10.48 -4.13 6.03
C ALA A 91 -11.88 -3.52 6.04
N LYS A 92 -12.51 -3.35 4.85
CA LYS A 92 -13.78 -2.64 4.64
C LYS A 92 -13.79 -1.25 5.28
N SER A 93 -12.66 -0.56 5.25
CA SER A 93 -12.50 0.77 5.82
C SER A 93 -11.68 1.61 4.85
N PRO A 94 -12.09 2.85 4.56
CA PRO A 94 -11.34 3.73 3.68
C PRO A 94 -10.05 4.19 4.35
N VAL A 95 -9.13 4.71 3.53
CA VAL A 95 -7.87 5.30 4.01
C VAL A 95 -8.16 6.66 4.64
N SER A 96 -7.67 6.88 5.84
CA SER A 96 -7.75 8.15 6.55
C SER A 96 -6.59 9.06 6.14
N VAL A 97 -5.36 8.57 6.30
CA VAL A 97 -4.14 9.33 5.98
C VAL A 97 -3.15 8.43 5.24
N LYS A 98 -2.45 8.99 4.26
CA LYS A 98 -1.41 8.31 3.49
C LYS A 98 -0.21 9.22 3.24
N SER A 99 0.97 8.62 3.25
CA SER A 99 2.23 9.28 2.93
C SER A 99 3.14 8.35 2.14
N HIS A 100 3.94 8.93 1.24
CA HIS A 100 4.86 8.23 0.36
C HIS A 100 6.14 9.04 0.20
N ILE A 101 7.26 8.34 0.16
CA ILE A 101 8.58 8.90 -0.17
C ILE A 101 9.22 8.06 -1.26
N SER A 102 9.69 8.70 -2.34
CA SER A 102 10.47 8.03 -3.38
C SER A 102 11.93 7.95 -2.95
N THR A 103 12.59 6.82 -3.24
CA THR A 103 14.05 6.69 -3.10
C THR A 103 14.78 6.86 -4.42
N GLY A 104 14.11 7.41 -5.46
CA GLY A 104 14.73 7.61 -6.78
C GLY A 104 15.04 6.30 -7.50
N GLY A 105 14.34 5.21 -7.17
CA GLY A 105 14.58 3.89 -7.73
C GLY A 105 15.52 2.98 -6.89
N ASP A 106 16.10 3.49 -5.81
CA ASP A 106 16.95 2.69 -4.91
C ASP A 106 16.12 1.69 -4.09
N ASN A 107 16.02 0.45 -4.57
CA ASN A 107 15.24 -0.62 -3.92
C ASN A 107 15.73 -0.99 -2.52
N GLU A 108 17.05 -1.02 -2.33
CA GLU A 108 17.63 -1.32 -1.02
C GLU A 108 17.31 -0.22 -0.01
N LEU A 109 17.41 1.04 -0.44
CA LEU A 109 17.05 2.18 0.38
C LEU A 109 15.56 2.13 0.75
N GLY A 110 14.66 1.80 -0.19
CA GLY A 110 13.23 1.62 0.09
C GLY A 110 12.96 0.53 1.14
N LYS A 111 13.66 -0.62 1.03
CA LYS A 111 13.59 -1.70 2.03
C LYS A 111 14.11 -1.25 3.40
N MET A 112 15.17 -0.44 3.43
CA MET A 112 15.75 0.07 4.67
C MET A 112 14.83 1.08 5.36
N VAL A 113 14.21 1.99 4.59
CA VAL A 113 13.22 2.96 5.10
C VAL A 113 12.01 2.22 5.69
N GLU A 114 11.45 1.25 4.95
CA GLU A 114 10.38 0.38 5.44
C GLU A 114 10.77 -0.31 6.75
N HIS A 115 11.96 -0.93 6.79
CA HIS A 115 12.47 -1.63 7.97
C HIS A 115 12.60 -0.70 9.18
N LYS A 116 13.15 0.51 8.97
CA LYS A 116 13.36 1.49 10.03
C LYS A 116 12.05 1.93 10.65
N ILE A 117 11.05 2.25 9.82
CA ILE A 117 9.71 2.61 10.29
C ILE A 117 9.07 1.46 11.06
N MET A 118 9.13 0.24 10.53
CA MET A 118 8.61 -0.94 11.24
C MET A 118 9.26 -1.09 12.62
N LYS A 119 10.59 -0.98 12.70
CA LYS A 119 11.32 -1.10 13.98
C LYS A 119 10.92 -0.01 14.97
N ASP A 120 10.78 1.23 14.52
CA ASP A 120 10.38 2.35 15.38
C ASP A 120 8.93 2.23 15.86
N GLU A 121 8.05 1.59 15.09
CA GLU A 121 6.67 1.26 15.47
C GLU A 121 6.56 -0.04 16.30
N GLY A 122 7.70 -0.60 16.74
CA GLY A 122 7.73 -1.74 17.65
C GLY A 122 7.60 -3.11 17.00
N PHE A 123 7.80 -3.22 15.68
CA PHE A 123 7.86 -4.52 15.03
C PHE A 123 9.11 -5.29 15.44
N VAL A 124 8.91 -6.53 15.87
CA VAL A 124 10.00 -7.45 16.17
C VAL A 124 9.90 -8.67 15.25
N LYS A 125 11.04 -9.34 15.03
CA LYS A 125 11.07 -10.55 14.21
C LYS A 125 10.17 -11.62 14.86
N GLY A 126 9.06 -11.94 14.19
CA GLY A 126 8.09 -12.92 14.68
C GLY A 126 6.93 -12.34 15.51
N SER A 127 6.86 -11.02 15.72
CA SER A 127 5.68 -10.39 16.33
C SER A 127 5.39 -9.04 15.69
N VAL A 128 4.16 -8.89 15.21
CA VAL A 128 3.64 -7.67 14.59
C VAL A 128 2.62 -7.04 15.54
N PRO A 129 2.61 -5.71 15.72
CA PRO A 129 1.60 -5.05 16.55
C PRO A 129 0.20 -5.23 15.96
N GLU A 130 -0.81 -5.41 16.82
CA GLU A 130 -2.20 -5.70 16.41
C GLU A 130 -2.80 -4.63 15.48
N ASN A 131 -2.37 -3.38 15.65
CA ASN A 131 -2.83 -2.24 14.86
C ASN A 131 -2.22 -2.19 13.45
N TYR A 132 -1.43 -3.18 13.04
CA TYR A 132 -0.82 -3.24 11.71
C TYR A 132 -1.37 -4.38 10.85
N LEU A 133 -1.62 -4.07 9.58
CA LEU A 133 -2.03 -5.04 8.54
C LEU A 133 -0.84 -5.80 7.93
N ASN A 134 0.37 -5.49 8.37
CA ASN A 134 1.60 -6.16 7.97
C ASN A 134 1.64 -7.59 8.54
N SER A 135 2.33 -8.50 7.84
CA SER A 135 2.45 -9.90 8.29
C SER A 135 3.76 -10.20 9.01
N HIS A 136 4.81 -9.44 8.76
CA HIS A 136 6.13 -9.64 9.35
C HIS A 136 6.99 -8.38 9.20
N LEU A 137 8.07 -8.33 9.98
CA LEU A 137 9.16 -7.37 9.79
C LEU A 137 9.94 -7.72 8.52
N SER A 138 10.04 -6.76 7.60
CA SER A 138 10.81 -6.90 6.35
C SER A 138 11.99 -5.91 6.31
N GLY A 139 12.89 -6.11 5.34
CA GLY A 139 14.00 -5.17 5.07
C GLY A 139 15.22 -5.28 5.99
N GLN A 140 15.21 -6.16 7.00
CA GLN A 140 16.35 -6.37 7.92
C GLN A 140 17.66 -6.70 7.18
N THR A 141 17.61 -7.62 6.21
CA THR A 141 18.78 -7.99 5.41
C THR A 141 19.36 -6.80 4.63
N ALA A 142 18.52 -5.92 4.09
CA ALA A 142 19.00 -4.74 3.36
C ALA A 142 19.65 -3.73 4.32
N TRP A 143 19.14 -3.63 5.54
CA TRP A 143 19.69 -2.78 6.60
C TRP A 143 21.09 -3.24 7.04
N ASP A 144 21.25 -4.53 7.31
CA ASP A 144 22.49 -5.12 7.81
C ASP A 144 23.59 -5.12 6.72
N SER A 145 23.21 -5.32 5.44
CA SER A 145 24.16 -5.33 4.32
C SER A 145 24.66 -3.93 3.91
N ASN A 146 23.94 -2.86 4.24
CA ASN A 146 24.23 -1.50 3.73
C ASN A 146 24.42 -0.47 4.86
N PRO A 147 25.47 -0.59 5.70
CA PRO A 147 25.71 0.34 6.81
C PRO A 147 25.87 1.80 6.36
N HIS A 148 26.46 2.01 5.18
CA HIS A 148 26.67 3.35 4.61
C HIS A 148 25.37 4.07 4.20
N LEU A 149 24.27 3.35 3.99
CA LEU A 149 22.96 3.92 3.65
C LEU A 149 22.03 4.09 4.86
N GLN A 150 22.41 3.59 6.04
CA GLN A 150 21.54 3.59 7.22
C GLN A 150 21.14 5.00 7.65
N GLN A 151 22.08 5.96 7.58
CA GLN A 151 21.80 7.35 7.88
C GLN A 151 20.76 7.92 6.92
N LYS A 152 21.01 7.79 5.60
CA LYS A 152 20.09 8.22 4.55
C LYS A 152 18.70 7.57 4.68
N ALA A 153 18.64 6.28 5.00
CA ALA A 153 17.39 5.56 5.24
C ALA A 153 16.65 6.09 6.47
N THR A 154 17.39 6.43 7.53
CA THR A 154 16.82 7.02 8.75
C THR A 154 16.24 8.40 8.48
N ASP A 155 16.97 9.24 7.75
CA ASP A 155 16.50 10.59 7.39
C ASP A 155 15.22 10.54 6.55
N LEU A 156 15.18 9.64 5.56
CA LEU A 156 13.99 9.40 4.74
C LEU A 156 12.83 8.81 5.54
N ALA A 157 13.09 7.91 6.48
CA ALA A 157 12.07 7.35 7.37
C ALA A 157 11.45 8.44 8.26
N ASN A 158 12.29 9.30 8.85
CA ASN A 158 11.85 10.43 9.66
C ASN A 158 11.04 11.42 8.82
N GLN A 159 11.48 11.72 7.60
CA GLN A 159 10.76 12.59 6.68
C GLN A 159 9.39 12.03 6.31
N LEU A 160 9.32 10.73 5.97
CA LEU A 160 8.07 10.04 5.65
C LEU A 160 7.11 10.07 6.85
N LYS A 161 7.64 9.84 8.07
CA LYS A 161 6.85 9.86 9.29
C LYS A 161 6.34 11.27 9.62
N ALA A 162 7.19 12.29 9.49
CA ALA A 162 6.82 13.67 9.70
C ALA A 162 5.73 14.14 8.72
N ASP A 163 5.84 13.79 7.44
CA ASP A 163 4.80 14.08 6.44
C ASP A 163 3.47 13.37 6.77
N PHE A 164 3.55 12.11 7.22
CA PHE A 164 2.37 11.37 7.66
C PHE A 164 1.68 12.02 8.87
N ASP A 165 2.45 12.37 9.91
CA ASP A 165 1.92 12.97 11.13
C ASP A 165 1.37 14.38 10.85
N ALA A 166 2.02 15.15 9.97
CA ALA A 166 1.53 16.46 9.52
C ALA A 166 0.18 16.34 8.80
N LYS A 167 0.06 15.38 7.87
CA LYS A 167 -1.22 15.10 7.17
C LYS A 167 -2.31 14.64 8.12
N LYS A 168 -1.96 13.81 9.10
CA LYS A 168 -2.91 13.34 10.12
C LYS A 168 -3.40 14.50 11.00
N ALA A 169 -2.51 15.38 11.42
CA ALA A 169 -2.85 16.57 12.19
C ALA A 169 -3.78 17.51 11.39
N ALA A 170 -3.53 17.68 10.09
CA ALA A 170 -4.39 18.49 9.22
C ALA A 170 -5.84 17.96 9.15
N ILE A 171 -6.03 16.64 9.14
CA ILE A 171 -7.36 16.01 9.12
C ILE A 171 -8.10 16.20 10.45
N LEU A 172 -7.41 16.15 11.59
CA LEU A 172 -8.01 16.29 12.92
C LEU A 172 -8.42 17.74 13.26
N CYS A 173 -7.89 18.72 12.54
CA CYS A 173 -8.16 20.15 12.76
C CYS A 173 -9.38 20.69 11.98
N HIS A 174 -10.13 19.83 11.28
CA HIS A 174 -11.35 20.18 10.53
C HIS A 174 -12.54 19.35 11.02
#